data_AF-A0A2V2U946-F1
#
_entry.id   AF-A0A2V2U946-F1
#
_cell.length_a   1.000
_cell.length_b   1.000
_cell.length_c   1.000
_cell.angle_alpha   90.00
_cell.angle_beta   90.00
_cell.angle_gamma   90.00
#
_symmetry.space_group_name_H-M   'P 1'
#
loop_
_entity.id
_entity.type
_entity.pdbx_description
1 polymer ?
#
loop_
_entity_poly.entity_id
_entity_poly.type
_entity_poly.pdbx_seq_one_letter_code
_entity_poly.pdbx_strand_id
1 'polypeptide(L)'
;MKNTKVTETVLIVNPNSCSGLTGKNWETLYNQIKEIFGENPEVAFSQNLVMEPPRQGIFKKFNKIVALGGDGTVNEVENGFFEEISLGNSSGNDQTTPA
;
A
#
# COMPACT_ATOMS: atom_id res chain seq x y z
N MET A 1 -30.08 3.20 6.49
CA MET A 1 -28.70 3.56 6.86
C MET A 1 -27.78 3.04 5.75
N LYS A 2 -26.92 3.88 5.18
CA LYS A 2 -25.91 3.39 4.23
C LYS A 2 -24.86 2.65 5.07
N ASN A 3 -24.75 1.33 4.93
CA ASN A 3 -23.60 0.61 5.46
C ASN A 3 -22.39 1.11 4.66
N THR A 4 -21.64 2.04 5.23
CA THR A 4 -20.36 2.46 4.65
C THR A 4 -19.43 1.27 4.80
N LYS A 5 -19.36 0.43 3.76
CA LYS A 5 -18.44 -0.69 3.72
C LYS A 5 -17.03 -0.09 3.79
N VAL A 6 -16.30 -0.40 4.86
CA VAL A 6 -14.88 -0.06 4.96
C VAL A 6 -14.21 -0.73 3.77
N THR A 7 -13.48 0.05 2.98
CA THR A 7 -12.87 -0.42 1.76
C THR A 7 -11.79 -1.42 2.15
N GLU A 8 -11.88 -2.65 1.66
CA GLU A 8 -10.94 -3.70 2.08
C GLU A 8 -9.64 -3.69 1.27
N THR A 9 -9.54 -2.81 0.27
CA THR A 9 -8.48 -2.80 -0.72
C THR A 9 -7.83 -1.42 -0.80
N VAL A 10 -6.49 -1.39 -0.79
CA VAL A 10 -5.68 -0.21 -1.10
C VAL A 10 -4.88 -0.44 -2.38
N LEU A 11 -4.86 0.57 -3.25
CA LEU A 11 -4.02 0.65 -4.43
C LEU A 11 -2.78 1.49 -4.11
N ILE A 12 -1.60 0.89 -4.24
CA ILE A 12 -0.34 1.61 -4.16
C ILE A 12 0.13 1.90 -5.59
N VAL A 13 0.11 3.17 -5.98
CA VAL A 13 0.24 3.57 -7.39
C VAL A 13 1.52 4.33 -7.62
N ASN A 14 2.36 3.85 -8.52
CA ASN A 14 3.48 4.62 -9.05
C ASN A 14 3.05 5.33 -10.35
N PRO A 15 2.76 6.65 -10.33
CA PRO A 15 2.30 7.36 -11.52
C PRO A 15 3.37 7.45 -12.61
N ASN A 16 4.65 7.27 -12.27
CA ASN A 16 5.77 7.29 -13.20
C ASN A 16 6.00 5.94 -13.90
N SER A 17 5.26 4.88 -13.51
CA SER A 17 5.32 3.58 -14.19
C SER A 17 4.84 3.67 -15.64
N CYS A 18 5.31 2.72 -16.46
CA CYS A 18 5.03 2.68 -17.89
C CYS A 18 5.38 4.02 -18.59
N SER A 19 6.58 4.55 -18.32
CA SER A 19 7.03 5.86 -18.84
C SER A 19 6.07 7.02 -18.53
N GLY A 20 5.44 6.97 -17.35
CA GLY A 20 4.46 7.95 -16.89
C GLY A 20 3.05 7.78 -17.45
N LEU A 21 2.77 6.74 -18.26
CA LEU A 21 1.42 6.48 -18.78
C LEU A 21 0.44 6.15 -17.66
N THR A 22 0.90 5.51 -16.58
CA THR A 22 0.05 5.21 -15.41
C THR A 22 -0.56 6.48 -14.81
N GLY A 23 0.24 7.54 -14.61
CA GLY A 23 -0.25 8.82 -14.12
C GLY A 23 -1.06 9.60 -15.15
N LYS A 24 -0.61 9.64 -16.41
CA LYS A 24 -1.30 10.37 -17.50
C LYS A 24 -2.71 9.84 -17.76
N ASN A 25 -2.92 8.53 -17.59
CA ASN A 25 -4.19 7.87 -17.87
C ASN A 25 -4.93 7.43 -16.58
N TRP A 26 -4.58 8.04 -15.44
CA TRP A 26 -5.03 7.58 -14.13
C TRP A 26 -6.55 7.49 -13.99
N GLU A 27 -7.30 8.50 -14.45
CA GLU A 27 -8.76 8.49 -14.29
C GLU A 27 -9.42 7.31 -15.01
N THR A 28 -8.99 7.03 -16.24
CA THR A 28 -9.47 5.89 -17.03
C THR A 28 -9.13 4.57 -16.35
N LEU A 29 -7.87 4.41 -15.92
CA LEU A 29 -7.41 3.22 -15.22
C LEU A 29 -8.18 3.00 -13.91
N TYR A 30 -8.38 4.05 -13.12
CA TYR A 30 -9.09 3.98 -11.85
C TYR A 30 -10.57 3.62 -12.04
N ASN A 31 -11.22 4.12 -13.09
CA ASN A 31 -12.59 3.74 -13.41
C ASN A 31 -12.71 2.24 -13.76
N GLN A 32 -11.79 1.71 -14.56
CA GLN A 32 -11.74 0.27 -14.88
C GLN A 32 -11.51 -0.57 -13.62
N ILE A 33 -10.64 -0.12 -12.71
CA ILE A 33 -10.37 -0.81 -11.45
C ILE A 33 -11.65 -0.84 -10.59
N LYS A 34 -12.37 0.28 -10.45
CA LYS A 34 -13.63 0.31 -9.69
C LYS A 34 -14.68 -0.66 -10.24
N GLU A 35 -14.79 -0.80 -11.56
CA GLU A 35 -15.71 -1.75 -12.19
C GLU A 35 -15.38 -3.21 -11.82
N ILE A 36 -14.10 -3.53 -11.66
CA ILE A 36 -13.65 -4.89 -11.29
C ILE A 36 -13.83 -5.16 -9.80
N PHE A 37 -13.48 -4.19 -8.94
CA PHE A 37 -13.48 -4.41 -7.49
C PHE A 37 -14.84 -4.13 -6.81
N GLY A 38 -15.77 -3.45 -7.49
CA GLY A 38 -17.13 -3.17 -6.97
C GLY A 38 -17.21 -2.20 -5.79
N GLU A 39 -16.06 -1.75 -5.28
CA GLU A 39 -15.89 -0.76 -4.20
C GLU A 39 -15.01 0.40 -4.67
N ASN A 40 -14.96 1.49 -3.91
CA ASN A 40 -14.00 2.57 -4.11
C ASN A 40 -12.73 2.24 -3.31
N PRO A 41 -11.71 1.56 -3.88
CA PRO A 41 -10.52 1.24 -3.12
C PRO A 41 -9.81 2.52 -2.66
N GLU A 42 -9.11 2.45 -1.53
CA GLU A 42 -8.24 3.55 -1.11
C GLU A 42 -7.06 3.65 -2.06
N VAL A 43 -6.58 4.87 -2.33
CA VAL A 43 -5.49 5.10 -3.28
C VAL A 43 -4.37 5.84 -2.57
N ALA A 44 -3.18 5.25 -2.57
CA ALA A 44 -1.95 5.89 -2.13
C ALA A 44 -0.98 5.98 -3.29
N PHE A 45 -0.65 7.21 -3.71
CA PHE A 45 0.38 7.42 -4.72
C PHE A 45 1.76 7.34 -4.08
N SER A 46 2.67 6.57 -4.69
CA SER A 46 4.10 6.56 -4.38
C SER A 46 4.86 7.23 -5.52
N GLN A 47 5.67 8.24 -5.21
CA GLN A 47 6.50 8.95 -6.20
C GLN A 47 7.97 8.55 -6.13
N ASN A 48 8.43 7.94 -5.01
CA ASN A 48 9.85 7.75 -4.70
C ASN A 48 10.14 6.34 -4.19
N LEU A 49 11.40 5.92 -4.39
CA LEU A 49 12.00 4.59 -4.19
C LEU A 49 11.89 3.98 -2.77
N VAL A 50 11.26 4.66 -1.82
CA VAL A 50 11.18 4.24 -0.41
C VAL A 50 9.80 4.59 0.12
N MET A 51 9.06 3.57 0.55
CA MET A 51 7.82 3.74 1.31
C MET A 51 8.10 4.50 2.62
N GLU A 52 7.76 5.79 2.65
CA GLU A 52 7.80 6.59 3.88
C GLU A 52 6.98 5.91 5.01
N PRO A 53 7.41 5.98 6.29
CA PRO A 53 6.74 5.35 7.43
C PRO A 53 5.22 5.60 7.59
N PRO A 54 4.67 6.78 7.22
CA PRO A 54 3.22 6.99 7.22
C PRO A 54 2.45 6.03 6.31
N ARG A 55 3.10 5.49 5.27
CA ARG A 55 2.52 4.49 4.38
C ARG A 55 2.58 3.08 4.95
N GLN A 56 3.47 2.77 5.89
CA GLN A 56 3.52 1.44 6.51
C GLN A 56 2.22 1.18 7.28
N GLY A 57 1.78 2.12 8.14
CA GLY A 57 0.53 2.00 8.90
C GLY A 57 -0.77 1.88 8.08
N ILE A 58 -0.69 2.02 6.75
CA ILE A 58 -1.84 1.83 5.86
C ILE A 58 -2.19 0.34 5.78
N PHE A 59 -1.21 -0.57 5.76
CA PHE A 59 -1.45 -1.97 5.41
C PHE A 59 -2.32 -2.69 6.43
N LYS A 60 -2.16 -2.38 7.71
CA LYS A 60 -3.00 -2.94 8.79
C LYS A 60 -4.50 -2.63 8.66
N LYS A 61 -4.87 -1.64 7.85
CA LYS A 61 -6.27 -1.23 7.65
C LYS A 61 -6.95 -1.97 6.50
N PHE A 62 -6.19 -2.70 5.67
CA PHE A 62 -6.70 -3.31 4.44
C PHE A 62 -6.41 -4.81 4.39
N ASN A 63 -7.37 -5.57 3.86
CA ASN A 63 -7.21 -7.02 3.64
C ASN A 63 -6.50 -7.31 2.32
N LYS A 64 -6.48 -6.34 1.39
CA LYS A 64 -5.90 -6.44 0.06
C LYS A 64 -5.04 -5.22 -0.26
N ILE A 65 -3.83 -5.47 -0.72
CA ILE A 65 -2.87 -4.46 -1.14
C ILE A 65 -2.53 -4.75 -2.60
N VAL A 66 -2.74 -3.78 -3.49
CA VAL A 66 -2.49 -3.93 -4.92
C VAL A 66 -1.41 -2.94 -5.34
N ALA A 67 -0.25 -3.45 -5.74
CA ALA A 67 0.82 -2.64 -6.32
C ALA A 67 0.55 -2.36 -7.80
N LEU A 68 0.51 -1.10 -8.20
CA LEU A 68 0.36 -0.65 -9.59
C LEU A 68 1.65 0.02 -10.05
N GLY A 69 2.52 -0.79 -10.66
CA GLY A 69 3.79 -0.35 -11.23
C GLY A 69 4.60 -1.53 -11.77
N GLY A 70 5.90 -1.31 -12.04
CA GLY A 70 6.83 -2.38 -12.39
C GLY A 70 7.39 -3.11 -11.17
N ASP A 71 8.39 -3.97 -11.38
CA ASP A 71 9.01 -4.78 -10.32
C ASP A 71 9.54 -3.95 -9.14
N GLY A 72 10.09 -2.75 -9.42
CA GLY A 72 10.54 -1.84 -8.36
C GLY A 72 9.41 -1.41 -7.42
N THR A 73 8.21 -1.15 -7.96
CA THR A 73 7.02 -0.81 -7.16
C THR A 73 6.54 -2.01 -6.34
N VAL A 74 6.61 -3.23 -6.89
CA VAL A 74 6.30 -4.45 -6.14
C VAL A 74 7.28 -4.64 -4.98
N ASN A 75 8.58 -4.51 -5.23
CA ASN A 75 9.62 -4.62 -4.21
C ASN A 75 9.47 -3.57 -3.10
N GLU A 76 9.08 -2.34 -3.43
CA GLU A 76 8.79 -1.30 -2.43
C GLU A 76 7.59 -1.63 -1.56
N VAL A 77 6.51 -2.14 -2.16
CA VAL A 77 5.31 -2.56 -1.42
C VAL A 77 5.62 -3.75 -0.52
N GLU A 78 6.39 -4.72 -1.01
CA GLU A 78 6.84 -5.88 -0.24
C GLU A 78 7.67 -5.46 0.98
N ASN A 79 8.70 -4.64 0.76
CA ASN A 79 9.56 -4.17 1.84
C ASN A 79 8.78 -3.33 2.86
N GLY A 80 7.93 -2.41 2.40
CA GLY A 80 7.09 -1.61 3.30
C GLY A 80 6.13 -2.47 4.13
N PHE A 81 5.58 -3.54 3.55
CA PHE A 81 4.67 -4.46 4.23
C PHE A 81 5.38 -5.27 5.32
N PHE A 82 6.53 -5.86 5.01
CA PHE A 82 7.26 -6.71 5.96
C PHE A 82 8.04 -5.92 7.04
N GLU A 83 8.52 -4.71 6.73
CA GLU A 83 9.13 -3.82 7.71
C GLU A 83 8.11 -3.39 8.78
N GLU A 84 6.86 -3.11 8.37
CA GLU A 84 5.78 -2.80 9.31
C GLU A 84 5.47 -3.97 10.27
N ILE A 85 5.47 -5.19 9.75
CA ILE A 85 5.26 -6.40 10.57
C ILE A 85 6.40 -6.57 11.58
N SER A 86 7.64 -6.30 11.16
CA SER A 86 8.83 -6.41 12.00
C SER A 86 8.80 -5.41 13.17
N LEU A 87 8.33 -4.18 12.93
CA LEU A 87 8.14 -3.17 13.99
C LEU A 87 6.99 -3.51 14.96
N GLY A 88 5.99 -4.28 14.51
CA GLY A 88 4.89 -4.75 15.36
C GLY A 88 5.26 -5.85 16.36
N ASN A 89 6.39 -6.54 16.16
CA ASN A 89 6.83 -7.67 16.98
C ASN A 89 7.93 -7.33 18.00
N SER A 90 8.45 -6.10 18.00
CA SER A 90 9.56 -5.67 18.88
C SER A 90 9.11 -5.15 20.26
N SER A 91 7.86 -5.38 20.66
CA SER A 91 7.40 -5.12 22.04
C SER A 91 7.29 -6.43 22.82
N GLY A 92 8.42 -7.02 23.19
CA GLY A 92 8.40 -8.14 24.14
C GLY A 92 9.63 -9.05 24.14
N ASN A 93 10.77 -8.55 24.65
CA ASN A 93 11.73 -9.34 25.45
C ASN A 93 12.90 -8.48 25.93
N ASP A 94 12.69 -7.92 27.12
CA ASP A 94 13.60 -8.00 28.28
C ASP A 94 15.05 -8.46 27.96
N GLN A 95 15.99 -7.51 27.90
CA GLN A 95 17.38 -7.81 28.20
C GLN A 95 17.65 -7.47 29.66
N THR A 96 17.49 -8.50 30.49
CA THR A 96 18.17 -8.62 31.78
C THR A 96 19.64 -8.28 31.61
N THR A 97 20.10 -7.30 32.39
CA THR A 97 21.50 -6.92 32.53
C THR A 97 22.30 -8.13 33.04
N PRO A 98 23.43 -8.52 32.41
CA PRO A 98 24.31 -9.51 33.04
C PRO A 98 25.07 -8.85 34.21
N ALA A 99 25.28 -9.67 35.24
CA ALA A 99 25.87 -9.36 36.54
C ALA A 99 27.30 -8.82 36.50
#